data_AF-A0A8H4NK68-F1
#
_entry.id   AF-A0A8H4NK68-F1
#
_cell.length_a   1.000
_cell.length_b   1.000
_cell.length_c   1.000
_cell.angle_alpha   90.00
_cell.angle_beta   90.00
_cell.angle_gamma   90.00
#
_symmetry.space_group_name_H-M   'P 1'
#
loop_
_entity.id
_entity.type
_entity.pdbx_description
1 polymer ?
#
loop_
_entity_poly.entity_id
_entity_poly.type
_entity_poly.pdbx_seq_one_letter_code
_entity_poly.pdbx_strand_id
1 'polypeptide(L)'
;MSLPPGKELALLAPEHQVRSVLLALLDDPVVRHRALNHYHTLKAADNPATGLKRKAMNDLFVCVQCDQAFTQEDNTETSCRYHPGDLDVDDEEDFWADHDEDCHGEINTVEMREEMPDGFRWSCCRKLGGRKGCTKGKHEADSAKSNRGGHVPSGSEMRKNAGSHFDVLEDSEGEE
;
A
#
# COMPACT_ATOMS: atom_id res chain seq x y z
N MET A 1 25.65 5.10 0.22
CA MET A 1 24.76 4.37 -0.72
C MET A 1 24.52 5.31 -1.88
N SER A 2 24.79 4.90 -3.13
CA SER A 2 24.56 5.73 -4.31
C SER A 2 23.06 5.74 -4.60
N LEU A 3 22.47 6.94 -4.69
CA LEU A 3 21.08 7.13 -5.12
C LEU A 3 20.99 6.86 -6.63
N PRO A 4 19.89 6.27 -7.13
CA PRO A 4 19.71 6.13 -8.56
C PRO A 4 19.72 7.51 -9.24
N PRO A 5 20.28 7.63 -10.46
CA PRO A 5 20.64 8.91 -11.08
C PRO A 5 19.48 9.90 -11.25
N GLY A 6 18.23 9.41 -11.35
CA GLY A 6 17.04 10.27 -11.40
C GLY A 6 16.65 10.92 -10.05
N LYS A 7 16.98 10.27 -8.92
CA LYS A 7 16.68 10.80 -7.57
C LYS A 7 17.67 11.88 -7.15
N GLU A 8 18.91 11.79 -7.60
CA GLU A 8 19.94 12.79 -7.35
C GLU A 8 19.56 14.15 -7.96
N LEU A 9 19.00 14.16 -9.17
CA LEU A 9 18.52 15.38 -9.81
C LEU A 9 17.43 16.08 -8.99
N ALA A 10 16.47 15.33 -8.45
CA ALA A 10 15.39 15.89 -7.64
C ALA A 10 15.88 16.46 -6.30
N LEU A 11 16.91 15.86 -5.71
CA LEU A 11 17.51 16.35 -4.46
C LEU A 11 18.33 17.63 -4.63
N LEU A 12 18.97 17.80 -5.80
CA LEU A 12 19.79 18.98 -6.11
C LEU A 12 18.97 20.11 -6.75
N ALA A 13 17.77 19.82 -7.23
CA ALA A 13 16.91 20.80 -7.87
C ALA A 13 16.35 21.82 -6.85
N PRO A 14 16.22 23.10 -7.22
CA PRO A 14 15.52 24.08 -6.41
C PRO A 14 14.08 23.67 -6.11
N GLU A 15 13.58 23.94 -4.90
CA GLU A 15 12.23 23.53 -4.47
C GLU A 15 11.11 23.97 -5.41
N HIS A 16 11.22 25.16 -6.01
CA HIS A 16 10.22 25.65 -6.95
C HIS A 16 10.15 24.80 -8.23
N GLN A 17 11.28 24.26 -8.68
CA GLN A 17 11.33 23.36 -9.84
C GLN A 17 10.73 22.01 -9.49
N VAL A 18 11.08 21.45 -8.32
CA VAL A 18 10.49 20.20 -7.82
C VAL A 18 8.97 20.34 -7.68
N ARG A 19 8.49 21.46 -7.12
CA ARG A 19 7.06 21.74 -6.98
C ARG A 19 6.37 21.86 -8.34
N SER A 20 6.99 22.53 -9.31
CA SER A 20 6.46 22.65 -10.66
C SER A 20 6.35 21.29 -11.36
N VAL A 21 7.37 20.44 -11.23
CA VAL A 21 7.36 19.08 -11.80
C VAL A 21 6.31 18.22 -11.12
N LEU A 22 6.22 18.26 -9.79
CA LEU A 22 5.19 17.53 -9.04
C LEU A 22 3.79 17.93 -9.49
N LEU A 23 3.50 19.23 -9.59
CA LEU A 23 2.19 19.71 -10.06
C LEU A 23 1.83 19.17 -11.44
N ALA A 24 2.78 19.11 -12.39
CA ALA A 24 2.55 18.53 -13.70
C ALA A 24 2.30 17.00 -13.64
N LEU A 25 3.00 16.28 -12.76
CA LEU A 25 2.78 14.84 -12.58
C LEU A 25 1.42 14.52 -11.93
N LEU A 26 0.83 15.43 -11.17
CA LEU A 26 -0.49 15.26 -10.55
C LEU A 26 -1.66 15.33 -11.57
N ASP A 27 -1.40 15.63 -12.84
CA ASP A 27 -2.41 15.51 -13.90
C ASP A 27 -2.76 14.03 -14.17
N ASP A 28 -1.80 13.11 -13.99
CA ASP A 28 -2.03 11.68 -14.06
C ASP A 28 -2.82 11.18 -12.82
N PRO A 29 -3.99 10.55 -12.99
CA PRO A 29 -4.83 10.13 -11.86
C PRO A 29 -4.14 9.14 -10.91
N VAL A 30 -3.34 8.21 -11.43
CA VAL A 30 -2.66 7.17 -10.64
C VAL A 30 -1.53 7.80 -9.83
N VAL A 31 -0.74 8.68 -10.46
CA VAL A 31 0.33 9.41 -9.76
C VAL A 31 -0.26 10.36 -8.72
N ARG A 32 -1.37 11.05 -9.04
CA ARG A 32 -2.07 11.92 -8.11
C ARG A 32 -2.54 11.18 -6.87
N HIS A 33 -3.22 10.05 -7.04
CA HIS A 33 -3.68 9.22 -5.93
C HIS A 33 -2.50 8.82 -5.03
N ARG A 34 -1.43 8.27 -5.61
CA ARG A 34 -0.22 7.85 -4.87
C ARG A 34 0.44 9.01 -4.12
N ALA A 35 0.61 10.15 -4.77
CA ALA A 35 1.24 11.33 -4.18
C ALA A 35 0.42 11.89 -3.01
N LEU A 36 -0.91 11.91 -3.12
CA LEU A 36 -1.79 12.34 -2.04
C LEU A 36 -1.71 11.40 -0.83
N ASN A 37 -1.71 10.09 -1.03
CA ASN A 37 -1.56 9.13 0.07
C ASN A 37 -0.23 9.30 0.80
N HIS A 38 0.85 9.50 0.07
CA HIS A 38 2.16 9.80 0.65
C HIS A 38 2.14 11.11 1.46
N TYR A 39 1.52 12.17 0.92
CA TYR A 39 1.38 13.43 1.62
C TYR A 39 0.55 13.31 2.90
N HIS A 40 -0.58 12.61 2.86
CA HIS A 40 -1.43 12.36 4.04
C HIS A 40 -0.68 11.58 5.11
N THR A 41 0.09 10.57 4.69
CA THR A 41 0.89 9.75 5.58
C THR A 41 2.00 10.56 6.26
N LEU A 42 2.71 11.41 5.52
CA LEU A 42 3.70 12.33 6.08
C LEU A 42 3.07 13.33 7.04
N LYS A 43 1.93 13.92 6.66
CA LYS A 43 1.20 14.88 7.50
C LYS A 43 0.68 14.25 8.79
N ALA A 44 0.25 12.99 8.74
CA ALA A 44 -0.17 12.25 9.93
C ALA A 44 1.00 11.94 10.86
N ALA A 45 2.17 11.60 10.31
CA ALA A 45 3.38 11.36 11.07
C ALA A 45 3.94 12.63 11.75
N ASP A 46 3.76 13.79 11.12
CA ASP A 46 4.13 15.10 11.66
C ASP A 46 3.22 15.55 12.84
N ASN A 47 2.09 14.87 13.06
CA ASN A 47 1.17 15.25 14.11
C ASN A 47 1.78 15.01 15.52
N PRO A 48 1.79 16.04 16.39
CA PRO A 48 2.06 15.95 17.83
C PRO A 48 1.67 14.71 18.62
N ALA A 49 0.54 14.08 18.27
CA ALA A 49 -0.05 13.00 19.04
C ALA A 49 0.62 11.64 18.79
N THR A 50 1.36 11.47 17.68
CA THR A 50 1.90 10.17 17.25
C THR A 50 3.26 9.83 17.87
N GLY A 51 3.85 10.74 18.66
CA GLY A 51 5.11 10.48 19.39
C GLY A 51 6.39 10.58 18.56
N LEU A 52 6.32 10.77 17.24
CA LEU A 52 7.49 11.04 16.35
C LEU A 52 8.13 12.44 16.57
N LYS A 53 7.51 13.24 17.44
CA LYS A 53 7.60 14.68 17.66
C LYS A 53 8.95 15.31 18.04
N ARG A 54 10.09 14.62 17.91
CA ARG A 54 11.41 15.21 18.25
C ARG A 54 12.43 15.18 17.12
N LYS A 55 12.05 14.71 15.93
CA LYS A 55 12.98 14.49 14.83
C LYS A 55 12.62 15.44 13.70
N ALA A 56 13.63 16.00 13.06
CA ALA A 56 13.43 17.04 12.06
C ALA A 56 12.47 16.53 10.98
N MET A 57 11.55 17.38 10.52
CA MET A 57 10.66 17.08 9.38
C MET A 57 11.43 16.55 8.15
N ASN A 58 12.72 16.85 8.06
CA ASN A 58 13.62 16.41 6.99
C ASN A 58 14.05 14.92 7.05
N ASP A 59 13.77 14.21 8.15
CA ASP A 59 14.13 12.79 8.30
C ASP A 59 12.94 11.83 8.12
N LEU A 60 11.80 12.35 7.66
CA LEU A 60 10.62 11.56 7.33
C LEU A 60 10.69 11.04 5.90
N PHE A 61 10.60 9.72 5.76
CA PHE A 61 10.61 9.02 4.48
C PHE A 61 9.30 8.25 4.29
N VAL A 62 8.93 7.99 3.05
CA VAL A 62 7.81 7.10 2.71
C VAL A 62 8.37 5.75 2.26
N CYS A 63 7.85 4.67 2.83
CA CYS A 63 8.31 3.33 2.52
C CYS A 63 7.67 2.81 1.22
N VAL A 64 8.47 2.43 0.21
CA VAL A 64 7.95 1.87 -1.07
C VAL A 64 7.32 0.47 -0.93
N GLN A 65 7.49 -0.17 0.24
CA GLN A 65 6.99 -1.52 0.53
C GLN A 65 5.63 -1.53 1.23
N CYS A 66 5.34 -0.51 2.05
CA CYS A 66 4.10 -0.43 2.85
C CYS A 66 3.38 0.93 2.76
N ASP A 67 3.97 1.91 2.05
CA ASP A 67 3.66 3.35 1.96
C ASP A 67 3.42 4.09 3.27
N GLN A 68 3.86 3.50 4.39
CA GLN A 68 3.89 4.19 5.67
C GLN A 68 5.09 5.13 5.75
N ALA A 69 4.90 6.24 6.45
CA ALA A 69 5.99 7.13 6.83
C ALA A 69 6.83 6.49 7.93
N PHE A 70 8.13 6.70 7.85
CA PHE A 70 9.10 6.19 8.82
C PHE A 70 10.29 7.13 8.93
N THR A 71 11.08 6.97 9.99
CA THR A 71 12.37 7.64 10.15
C THR A 71 13.50 6.61 10.17
N GLN A 72 14.73 6.99 9.84
CA GLN A 72 15.83 6.01 9.84
C GLN A 72 16.08 5.39 11.23
N GLU A 73 15.73 6.12 12.29
CA GLU A 73 15.96 5.71 13.68
C GLU A 73 14.90 4.72 14.21
N ASP A 74 13.67 4.73 13.69
CA ASP A 74 12.62 3.78 14.06
C ASP A 74 12.56 2.55 13.11
N ASN A 75 13.47 2.50 12.13
CA ASN A 75 13.53 1.48 11.11
C ASN A 75 14.23 0.18 11.58
N THR A 76 13.50 -0.62 12.36
CA THR A 76 13.93 -1.95 12.80
C THR A 76 13.62 -3.02 11.75
N GLU A 77 14.21 -4.21 11.91
CA GLU A 77 13.97 -5.38 11.04
C GLU A 77 12.52 -5.89 11.03
N THR A 78 11.66 -5.34 11.88
CA THR A 78 10.24 -5.72 11.98
C THR A 78 9.29 -4.54 11.86
N SER A 79 9.78 -3.34 11.58
CA SER A 79 8.97 -2.12 11.53
C SER A 79 8.05 -2.11 10.30
N CYS A 80 8.52 -2.63 9.16
CA CYS A 80 7.74 -2.73 7.94
C CYS A 80 7.02 -4.08 7.83
N ARG A 81 5.78 -4.05 7.32
CA ARG A 81 5.04 -5.24 6.89
C ARG A 81 4.51 -5.03 5.48
N TYR A 82 4.85 -5.95 4.58
CA TYR A 82 4.47 -5.86 3.17
C TYR A 82 4.16 -7.24 2.59
N HIS A 83 3.52 -7.26 1.43
CA HIS A 83 3.29 -8.47 0.64
C HIS A 83 4.24 -8.48 -0.55
N PRO A 84 5.07 -9.53 -0.72
CA PRO A 84 5.98 -9.64 -1.85
C PRO A 84 5.33 -10.25 -3.11
N GLY A 85 4.13 -10.81 -2.99
CA GLY A 85 3.37 -11.35 -4.11
C GLY A 85 2.43 -10.31 -4.71
N ASP A 86 1.91 -10.62 -5.89
CA ASP A 86 0.87 -9.85 -6.55
C ASP A 86 -0.49 -10.04 -5.87
N LEU A 87 -1.37 -9.06 -6.07
CA LEU A 87 -2.77 -9.13 -5.64
C LEU A 87 -3.60 -9.45 -6.88
N ASP A 88 -4.30 -10.57 -6.85
CA ASP A 88 -5.09 -11.10 -7.98
C ASP A 88 -6.57 -11.19 -7.59
N VAL A 89 -7.46 -11.31 -8.58
CA VAL A 89 -8.89 -11.52 -8.33
C VAL A 89 -9.07 -12.84 -7.58
N ASP A 90 -9.95 -12.85 -6.58
CA ASP A 90 -10.25 -14.06 -5.83
C ASP A 90 -11.28 -14.92 -6.58
N ASP A 91 -10.78 -15.79 -7.46
CA ASP A 91 -11.61 -16.75 -8.21
C ASP A 91 -12.03 -17.98 -7.37
N GLU A 92 -11.53 -18.10 -6.13
CA GLU A 92 -11.80 -19.25 -5.25
C GLU A 92 -13.12 -19.10 -4.46
N GLU A 93 -13.58 -17.87 -4.26
CA GLU A 93 -14.78 -17.53 -3.49
C GLU A 93 -15.85 -16.93 -4.41
N ASP A 94 -17.13 -17.10 -4.06
CA ASP A 94 -18.27 -16.54 -4.83
C ASP A 94 -18.41 -15.01 -4.70
N PHE A 95 -17.35 -14.29 -4.30
CA PHE A 95 -17.39 -12.84 -4.05
C PHE A 95 -17.80 -12.03 -5.29
N TRP A 96 -17.39 -12.47 -6.48
CA TRP A 96 -17.69 -11.82 -7.76
C TRP A 96 -18.74 -12.58 -8.59
N ALA A 97 -19.46 -13.56 -8.01
CA ALA A 97 -20.37 -14.42 -8.75
C ALA A 97 -21.55 -13.66 -9.40
N ASP A 98 -21.93 -12.51 -8.87
CA ASP A 98 -22.95 -11.61 -9.43
C ASP A 98 -22.39 -10.49 -10.31
N HIS A 99 -21.06 -10.37 -10.42
CA HIS A 99 -20.39 -9.34 -11.20
C HIS A 99 -20.16 -9.80 -12.64
N ASP A 100 -21.08 -9.42 -13.52
CA ASP A 100 -20.91 -9.54 -14.97
C ASP A 100 -20.07 -8.38 -15.54
N GLU A 101 -18.88 -8.64 -16.08
CA GLU A 101 -17.98 -7.61 -16.64
C GLU A 101 -18.57 -6.88 -17.86
N ASP A 102 -19.45 -7.51 -18.64
CA ASP A 102 -20.13 -6.87 -19.77
C ASP A 102 -21.15 -5.82 -19.29
N CYS A 103 -21.67 -5.98 -18.07
CA CYS A 103 -22.64 -5.07 -17.46
C CYS A 103 -22.02 -4.09 -16.46
N HIS A 104 -21.02 -4.52 -15.70
CA HIS A 104 -20.47 -3.82 -14.54
C HIS A 104 -19.02 -3.37 -14.73
N GLY A 105 -18.38 -3.74 -15.84
CA GLY A 105 -16.98 -3.40 -16.15
C GLY A 105 -15.96 -4.35 -15.53
N GLU A 106 -14.68 -4.12 -15.85
CA GLU A 106 -13.57 -4.99 -15.44
C GLU A 106 -13.42 -5.06 -13.91
N ILE A 107 -13.32 -6.28 -13.37
CA ILE A 107 -13.12 -6.51 -11.93
C ILE A 107 -11.71 -6.07 -11.53
N ASN A 108 -10.71 -6.36 -12.37
CA ASN A 108 -9.30 -6.24 -12.01
C ASN A 108 -8.73 -4.81 -12.19
N THR A 109 -9.38 -3.81 -11.61
CA THR A 109 -8.99 -2.39 -11.68
C THR A 109 -8.36 -1.90 -10.37
N VAL A 110 -7.61 -0.79 -10.41
CA VAL A 110 -6.99 -0.20 -9.21
C VAL A 110 -8.08 0.28 -8.25
N GLU A 111 -9.15 0.84 -8.80
CA GLU A 111 -10.32 1.33 -8.10
C GLU A 111 -11.04 0.20 -7.35
N MET A 112 -11.34 -0.92 -8.02
CA MET A 112 -11.98 -2.08 -7.37
C MET A 112 -11.10 -2.70 -6.29
N ARG A 113 -9.78 -2.73 -6.49
CA ARG A 113 -8.83 -3.20 -5.47
C ARG A 113 -8.89 -2.37 -4.20
N GLU A 114 -9.15 -1.06 -4.28
CA GLU A 114 -9.29 -0.16 -3.12
C GLU A 114 -10.67 -0.24 -2.46
N GLU A 115 -11.71 -0.34 -3.27
CA GLU A 115 -13.10 -0.33 -2.82
C GLU A 115 -13.53 -1.66 -2.21
N MET A 116 -13.14 -2.76 -2.86
CA MET A 116 -13.55 -4.14 -2.54
C MET A 116 -12.32 -5.05 -2.40
N PRO A 117 -11.39 -4.73 -1.48
CA PRO A 117 -10.12 -5.46 -1.38
C PRO A 117 -10.27 -6.91 -0.93
N ASP A 118 -11.40 -7.26 -0.34
CA ASP A 118 -11.71 -8.63 0.07
C ASP A 118 -12.10 -9.53 -1.12
N GLY A 119 -12.42 -8.96 -2.28
CA GLY A 119 -12.56 -9.70 -3.55
C GLY A 119 -11.23 -10.02 -4.23
N PHE A 120 -10.11 -9.73 -3.57
CA PHE A 120 -8.78 -9.98 -4.12
C PHE A 120 -7.93 -10.78 -3.12
N ARG A 121 -6.97 -11.54 -3.65
CA ARG A 121 -6.12 -12.43 -2.87
C ARG A 121 -4.65 -12.24 -3.20
N TRP A 122 -3.81 -12.16 -2.16
CA TRP A 122 -2.37 -12.05 -2.31
C TRP A 122 -1.74 -13.40 -2.67
N SER A 123 -1.00 -13.48 -3.76
CA SER A 123 -0.36 -14.72 -4.22
C SER A 123 0.72 -15.25 -3.25
N CYS A 124 1.35 -14.36 -2.46
CA CYS A 124 2.40 -14.73 -1.52
C CYS A 124 1.93 -15.43 -0.23
N CYS A 125 0.66 -15.26 0.17
CA CYS A 125 0.16 -15.83 1.42
C CYS A 125 -1.32 -16.23 1.41
N ARG A 126 -1.99 -16.08 0.26
CA ARG A 126 -3.41 -16.37 0.04
C ARG A 126 -4.37 -15.61 0.96
N LYS A 127 -3.90 -14.55 1.64
CA LYS A 127 -4.77 -13.67 2.43
C LYS A 127 -5.49 -12.69 1.51
N LEU A 128 -6.66 -12.26 1.94
CA LEU A 128 -7.44 -11.23 1.25
C LEU A 128 -6.69 -9.89 1.16
N GLY A 129 -7.03 -9.07 0.17
CA GLY A 129 -6.35 -7.82 -0.17
C GLY A 129 -6.25 -6.84 1.00
N GLY A 130 -7.30 -6.74 1.82
CA GLY A 130 -7.36 -5.83 2.98
C GLY A 130 -6.48 -6.24 4.16
N ARG A 131 -5.81 -7.41 4.09
CA ARG A 131 -5.00 -7.94 5.20
C ARG A 131 -3.57 -7.37 5.16
N LYS A 132 -3.02 -7.12 6.36
CA LYS A 132 -1.63 -6.65 6.54
C LYS A 132 -0.62 -7.58 5.88
N GLY A 133 0.49 -6.99 5.41
CA GLY A 133 1.65 -7.67 4.83
C GLY A 133 2.09 -8.94 5.59
N CYS A 134 2.33 -10.02 4.86
CA CYS A 134 2.79 -11.29 5.42
C CYS A 134 4.29 -11.30 5.74
N THR A 135 5.09 -10.46 5.09
CA THR A 135 6.54 -10.37 5.28
C THR A 135 6.87 -9.20 6.19
N LYS A 136 7.80 -9.41 7.13
CA LYS A 136 8.37 -8.37 7.98
C LYS A 136 9.73 -7.95 7.44
N GLY A 137 10.09 -6.67 7.62
CA GLY A 137 11.40 -6.18 7.27
C GLY A 137 11.64 -4.76 7.74
N LYS A 138 12.74 -4.18 7.25
CA LYS A 138 12.98 -2.74 7.33
C LYS A 138 12.12 -2.01 6.31
N HIS A 139 11.74 -0.79 6.62
CA HIS A 139 11.22 0.14 5.63
C HIS A 139 12.30 0.45 4.60
N GLU A 140 11.88 0.67 3.36
CA GLU A 140 12.75 0.99 2.23
C GLU A 140 12.19 2.21 1.51
N ALA A 141 12.99 3.25 1.31
CA ALA A 141 12.59 4.45 0.57
C ALA A 141 13.03 4.38 -0.92
N ASP A 142 13.91 3.43 -1.24
CA ASP A 142 14.38 3.23 -2.59
C ASP A 142 13.51 2.24 -3.36
N SER A 143 12.71 2.76 -4.31
CA SER A 143 11.96 1.97 -5.27
C SER A 143 12.79 0.88 -5.99
N ALA A 144 14.09 1.10 -6.21
CA ALA A 144 14.97 0.10 -6.82
C ALA A 144 15.24 -1.14 -5.93
N LYS A 145 14.95 -1.04 -4.63
CA LYS A 145 15.09 -2.10 -3.63
C LYS A 145 13.73 -2.60 -3.14
N SER A 146 12.65 -2.22 -3.83
CA SER A 146 11.32 -2.71 -3.50
C SER A 146 11.25 -4.22 -3.70
N ASN A 147 10.65 -4.91 -2.73
CA ASN A 147 10.34 -6.33 -2.76
C ASN A 147 8.81 -6.55 -2.73
N ARG A 148 8.03 -5.47 -2.79
CA ARG A 148 6.57 -5.51 -2.87
C ARG A 148 6.17 -6.04 -4.24
N GLY A 149 5.21 -6.97 -4.26
CA GLY A 149 4.61 -7.45 -5.50
C GLY A 149 3.52 -6.51 -6.02
N GLY A 150 3.32 -6.53 -7.33
CA GLY A 150 2.24 -5.84 -8.05
C GLY A 150 2.28 -4.30 -8.04
N HIS A 151 1.52 -3.71 -8.96
CA HIS A 151 1.08 -2.31 -8.86
C HIS A 151 -0.20 -2.27 -8.05
N VAL A 152 -0.06 -2.28 -6.73
CA VAL A 152 -1.17 -2.32 -5.78
C VAL A 152 -1.26 -0.99 -5.05
N PRO A 153 -2.48 -0.45 -4.86
CA PRO A 153 -2.68 0.73 -4.05
C PRO A 153 -2.28 0.45 -2.60
N SER A 154 -1.94 1.51 -1.88
CA SER A 154 -1.22 1.38 -0.62
C SER A 154 -1.98 0.54 0.41
N GLY A 155 -1.34 -0.52 0.91
CA GLY A 155 -1.93 -1.42 1.91
C GLY A 155 -2.33 -0.77 3.26
N SER A 156 -2.04 0.51 3.49
CA SER A 156 -2.56 1.25 4.66
C SER A 156 -3.88 1.99 4.38
N GLU A 157 -4.20 2.25 3.11
CA GLU A 157 -5.40 2.98 2.64
C GLU A 157 -6.52 2.03 2.22
N MET A 158 -6.20 0.75 2.01
CA MET A 158 -7.15 -0.27 1.63
C MET A 158 -8.32 -0.33 2.63
N ARG A 159 -9.54 -0.14 2.14
CA ARG A 159 -10.73 -0.17 2.99
C ARG A 159 -10.80 -1.51 3.71
N LYS A 160 -10.72 -1.50 5.03
CA LYS A 160 -11.07 -2.70 5.81
C LYS A 160 -12.58 -2.85 5.68
N ASN A 161 -13.05 -3.67 4.76
CA ASN A 161 -14.46 -3.98 4.76
C ASN A 161 -14.74 -4.79 6.03
N ALA A 162 -15.68 -4.31 6.84
CA ALA A 162 -16.19 -5.05 8.01
C ALA A 162 -17.25 -6.08 7.59
N GLY A 163 -17.34 -6.38 6.29
CA GLY A 163 -18.36 -7.23 5.68
C GLY A 163 -18.10 -8.69 6.00
N SER A 164 -18.79 -9.18 7.02
CA SER A 164 -19.39 -10.52 7.12
C SER A 164 -18.78 -11.60 6.23
N HIS A 165 -17.52 -11.97 6.44
CA HIS A 165 -17.14 -13.33 6.13
C HIS A 165 -17.89 -14.19 7.15
N PHE A 166 -18.87 -14.94 6.68
CA PHE A 166 -19.53 -15.97 7.47
C PHE A 166 -18.41 -16.82 8.08
N ASP A 167 -18.24 -16.78 9.40
CA ASP A 167 -17.42 -17.77 10.08
C ASP A 167 -18.06 -19.11 9.70
N VAL A 168 -17.41 -19.86 8.82
CA VAL A 168 -17.73 -21.26 8.60
C VAL A 168 -17.49 -21.89 9.96
N LEU A 169 -18.57 -22.06 10.72
CA LEU A 169 -18.59 -22.93 11.88
C LEU A 169 -18.05 -24.26 11.37
N GLU A 170 -16.87 -24.66 11.84
CA GLU A 170 -16.39 -26.02 11.69
C GLU A 170 -17.46 -26.92 12.30
N ASP A 171 -18.32 -27.47 11.44
CA ASP A 171 -19.19 -28.58 11.78
C ASP A 171 -18.26 -29.76 12.06
N SER A 172 -17.88 -29.90 13.33
CA SER A 172 -17.34 -31.16 13.83
C SER A 172 -18.49 -32.17 13.84
N GLU A 173 -18.76 -32.75 12.68
CA GLU A 173 -19.46 -34.02 12.59
C GLU A 173 -18.65 -35.05 13.38
N GLY A 174 -19.28 -35.59 14.42
CA GLY A 174 -18.76 -36.63 15.27
C GLY A 174 -19.91 -37.38 15.92
N GLU A 175 -20.76 -37.99 15.10
CA GLU A 175 -21.62 -39.10 15.51
C GLU A 175 -20.75 -40.34 15.76
N GLU A 176 -20.67 -40.80 17.01
CA GLU A 176 -21.28 -42.06 17.53
C GLU A 176 -20.86 -42.31 18.99
#